data_AF-A0A1X0MDZ4-F1
#
_entry.id   AF-A0A1X0MDZ4-F1
#
_cell.length_a   1.000
_cell.length_b   1.000
_cell.length_c   1.000
_cell.angle_alpha   90.00
_cell.angle_beta   90.00
_cell.angle_gamma   90.00
#
_symmetry.space_group_name_H-M   'P 1'
#
loop_
_entity.id
_entity.type
_entity.pdbx_description
1 polymer ?
#
loop_
_entity_poly.entity_id
_entity_poly.type
_entity_poly.pdbx_seq_one_letter_code
_entity_poly.pdbx_strand_id
1 'polypeptide(L)'
;MIPKLDKFGLQGTVAYDSSMGVLVGGKTFGAQYPSPSALAATWSINRAKEFGLAIGYETRIAGGQQMLSPAINLYRTPFNGRSAEYMSGEDPFLGAVLAPAVTNGIQVQGVQAAAKHYLMNEQEAN
;
A
#
# COMPACT_ATOMS: atom_id res chain seq x y z
N MET A 1 -11.72 0.01 10.93
CA MET A 1 -12.51 0.02 9.67
C MET A 1 -13.94 0.38 10.04
N ILE A 2 -14.54 1.36 9.36
CA ILE A 2 -15.75 2.06 9.84
C ILE A 2 -16.94 1.10 9.80
N PRO A 3 -17.67 0.91 10.92
CA PRO A 3 -18.83 0.04 10.95
C PRO A 3 -19.97 0.63 10.12
N LYS A 4 -20.89 -0.23 9.70
CA LYS A 4 -22.13 0.18 9.04
C LYS A 4 -23.01 0.98 10.02
N LEU A 5 -23.62 2.06 9.55
CA LEU A 5 -24.53 2.91 10.32
C LEU A 5 -25.92 2.89 9.69
N ASP A 6 -26.68 1.84 9.97
CA ASP A 6 -28.01 1.58 9.37
C ASP A 6 -29.00 2.73 9.51
N LYS A 7 -29.01 3.40 10.67
CA LYS A 7 -29.89 4.55 10.94
C LYS A 7 -29.76 5.66 9.90
N PHE A 8 -28.60 5.79 9.27
CA PHE A 8 -28.29 6.84 8.30
C PHE A 8 -28.12 6.31 6.86
N GLY A 9 -28.38 5.01 6.63
CA GLY A 9 -28.16 4.39 5.32
C GLY A 9 -26.69 4.34 4.86
N LEU A 10 -25.73 4.51 5.78
CA LEU A 10 -24.31 4.51 5.45
C LEU A 10 -23.73 3.10 5.59
N GLN A 11 -23.16 2.59 4.50
CA GLN A 11 -22.44 1.32 4.53
C GLN A 11 -21.13 1.46 5.34
N GLY A 12 -20.67 0.34 5.89
CA GLY A 12 -19.34 0.26 6.47
C GLY A 12 -18.26 0.32 5.39
N THR A 13 -17.02 0.43 5.83
CA THR A 13 -15.85 0.28 4.94
C THR A 13 -15.20 -1.07 5.18
N VAL A 14 -14.37 -1.50 4.24
CA VAL A 14 -13.46 -2.63 4.33
C VAL A 14 -12.06 -2.20 3.92
N ALA A 15 -11.10 -2.36 4.82
CA ALA A 15 -9.69 -2.15 4.59
C ALA A 15 -8.99 -3.50 4.48
N TYR A 16 -8.11 -3.63 3.48
CA TYR A 16 -7.27 -4.81 3.30
C TYR A 16 -5.79 -4.43 3.42
N ASP A 17 -5.05 -5.25 4.15
CA ASP A 17 -3.61 -5.38 3.94
C ASP A 17 -3.35 -6.02 2.57
N SER A 18 -2.16 -5.92 2.00
CA SER A 18 -0.84 -5.56 2.55
C SER A 18 -0.15 -4.49 1.70
N SER A 19 1.15 -4.29 1.89
CA SER A 19 1.95 -3.44 1.01
C SER A 19 2.13 -4.01 -0.41
N MET A 20 1.81 -5.28 -0.67
CA MET A 20 2.17 -5.99 -1.92
C MET A 20 1.22 -7.15 -2.32
N GLY A 21 -0.06 -7.04 -2.02
CA GLY A 21 -1.09 -8.01 -2.38
C GLY A 21 -2.29 -7.86 -1.47
N VAL A 22 -3.48 -8.22 -1.94
CA VAL A 22 -4.73 -8.05 -1.18
C VAL A 22 -4.96 -9.26 -0.30
N LEU A 23 -5.07 -9.07 1.02
CA LEU A 23 -5.26 -10.14 1.99
C LEU A 23 -6.72 -10.19 2.47
N VAL A 24 -7.45 -11.23 2.07
CA VAL A 24 -8.84 -11.47 2.45
C VAL A 24 -8.91 -12.74 3.31
N GLY A 25 -9.38 -12.62 4.54
CA GLY A 25 -9.50 -13.77 5.46
C GLY A 25 -8.16 -14.48 5.73
N GLY A 26 -7.05 -13.73 5.74
CA GLY A 26 -5.70 -14.26 5.96
C GLY A 26 -5.07 -14.96 4.75
N LYS A 27 -5.66 -14.84 3.56
CA LYS A 27 -5.11 -15.40 2.31
C LYS A 27 -4.98 -14.33 1.25
N THR A 28 -3.98 -14.47 0.38
CA THR A 28 -3.85 -13.61 -0.80
C THR A 28 -5.04 -13.83 -1.73
N PHE A 29 -5.70 -12.74 -2.08
CA PHE A 29 -6.72 -12.65 -3.11
C PHE A 29 -6.09 -11.99 -4.35
N GLY A 30 -6.24 -12.62 -5.51
CA GLY A 30 -5.59 -12.13 -6.73
C GLY A 30 -4.08 -12.40 -6.74
N ALA A 31 -3.31 -11.42 -7.19
CA ALA A 31 -1.88 -11.52 -7.34
C ALA A 31 -1.12 -11.22 -6.05
N GLN A 32 -0.03 -11.97 -5.84
CA GLN A 32 1.05 -11.57 -4.95
C GLN A 32 2.07 -10.79 -5.78
N TYR A 33 2.23 -9.50 -5.50
CA TYR A 33 3.15 -8.64 -6.24
C TYR A 33 4.58 -8.75 -5.72
N PRO A 34 5.58 -8.34 -6.52
CA PRO A 34 6.92 -8.15 -6.02
C PRO A 34 6.95 -7.22 -4.81
N SER A 35 7.96 -7.42 -3.97
CA SER A 35 8.28 -6.54 -2.86
C SER A 35 8.34 -5.06 -3.29
N PRO A 36 7.79 -4.10 -2.53
CA PRO A 36 7.94 -2.67 -2.77
C PRO A 36 9.41 -2.22 -2.84
N SER A 37 10.33 -2.94 -2.17
CA SER A 37 11.77 -2.75 -2.38
C SER A 37 12.23 -3.08 -3.81
N ALA A 38 11.67 -4.12 -4.43
CA ALA A 38 11.92 -4.45 -5.82
C ALA A 38 11.27 -3.44 -6.76
N LEU A 39 10.08 -2.91 -6.41
CA LEU A 39 9.47 -1.80 -7.14
C LEU A 39 10.35 -0.54 -7.09
N ALA A 40 10.88 -0.19 -5.92
CA ALA A 40 11.80 0.94 -5.75
C ALA A 40 13.06 0.78 -6.62
N ALA A 41 13.62 -0.43 -6.67
CA ALA A 41 14.78 -0.77 -7.49
C ALA A 41 14.55 -0.60 -9.01
N THR A 42 13.30 -0.45 -9.47
CA THR A 42 13.02 -0.14 -10.88
C THR A 42 13.24 1.32 -11.25
N TRP A 43 13.25 2.24 -10.27
CA TRP A 43 13.29 3.69 -10.49
C TRP A 43 12.21 4.19 -11.48
N SER A 44 11.11 3.44 -11.65
CA SER A 44 10.14 3.66 -12.71
C SER A 44 8.78 4.06 -12.17
N ILE A 45 8.42 5.34 -12.41
CA ILE A 45 7.08 5.86 -12.12
C ILE A 45 6.01 5.06 -12.88
N ASN A 46 6.31 4.60 -14.09
CA ASN A 46 5.39 3.80 -14.89
C ASN A 46 5.11 2.45 -14.21
N ARG A 47 6.12 1.77 -13.66
CA ARG A 47 5.92 0.54 -12.90
C ARG A 47 5.16 0.78 -11.60
N ALA A 48 5.42 1.89 -10.91
CA ALA A 48 4.65 2.27 -9.72
C ALA A 48 3.17 2.53 -10.04
N LYS A 49 2.87 3.18 -11.17
CA LYS A 49 1.51 3.38 -11.65
C LYS A 49 0.82 2.07 -11.99
N GLU A 50 1.48 1.17 -12.72
CA GLU A 50 0.96 -0.16 -13.06
C GLU A 50 0.65 -0.96 -11.79
N PHE A 51 1.57 -0.96 -10.82
CA PHE A 51 1.37 -1.60 -9.52
C PHE A 51 0.15 -1.02 -8.78
N GLY A 52 0.05 0.31 -8.66
CA GLY A 52 -1.07 0.96 -7.99
C GLY A 52 -2.42 0.65 -8.65
N LEU A 53 -2.47 0.67 -9.99
CA LEU A 53 -3.66 0.31 -10.75
C LEU A 53 -4.09 -1.14 -10.52
N ALA A 54 -3.14 -2.07 -10.51
CA ALA A 54 -3.40 -3.49 -10.36
C ALA A 54 -3.89 -3.82 -8.94
N ILE A 55 -3.15 -3.37 -7.91
CA ILE A 55 -3.54 -3.65 -6.53
C ILE A 55 -4.85 -2.97 -6.16
N GLY A 56 -5.10 -1.73 -6.62
CA GLY A 56 -6.37 -1.04 -6.40
C GLY A 56 -7.55 -1.72 -7.08
N TYR A 57 -7.35 -2.27 -8.29
CA TYR A 57 -8.37 -3.05 -8.98
C TYR A 57 -8.71 -4.31 -8.18
N GLU A 58 -7.70 -5.04 -7.72
CA GLU A 58 -7.89 -6.24 -6.89
C GLU A 58 -8.57 -5.93 -5.55
N THR A 59 -8.22 -4.82 -4.89
CA THR A 59 -8.89 -4.38 -3.66
C THR A 59 -10.38 -4.13 -3.91
N ARG A 60 -10.71 -3.46 -5.02
CA ARG A 60 -12.10 -3.14 -5.36
C ARG A 60 -12.92 -4.41 -5.60
N ILE A 61 -12.41 -5.35 -6.42
CA ILE A 61 -13.14 -6.59 -6.72
C ILE A 61 -13.21 -7.53 -5.51
N ALA A 62 -12.26 -7.43 -4.58
CA ALA A 62 -12.32 -8.11 -3.28
C ALA A 62 -13.38 -7.50 -2.34
N GLY A 63 -14.01 -6.38 -2.70
CA GLY A 63 -15.02 -5.70 -1.91
C GLY A 63 -14.45 -4.69 -0.90
N GLY A 64 -13.17 -4.34 -1.01
CA GLY A 64 -12.50 -3.36 -0.16
C GLY A 64 -12.77 -1.92 -0.59
N GLN A 65 -12.84 -1.01 0.39
CA GLN A 65 -12.92 0.45 0.20
C GLN A 65 -11.59 1.13 0.53
N GLN A 66 -10.66 0.45 1.19
CA GLN A 66 -9.34 0.97 1.52
C GLN A 66 -8.26 -0.10 1.31
N MET A 67 -7.17 0.31 0.68
CA MET A 67 -5.95 -0.48 0.59
C MET A 67 -4.92 0.09 1.56
N LEU A 68 -4.37 -0.74 2.44
CA LEU A 68 -3.34 -0.34 3.40
C LEU A 68 -1.96 -0.28 2.73
N SER A 69 -1.85 0.55 1.68
CA SER A 69 -0.69 0.75 0.80
C SER A 69 -0.73 2.19 0.24
N PRO A 70 0.40 2.82 -0.11
CA PRO A 70 1.78 2.32 -0.05
C PRO A 70 2.46 2.49 1.32
N ALA A 71 3.50 1.70 1.58
CA ALA A 71 4.40 1.92 2.71
C ALA A 71 5.69 2.64 2.27
N ILE A 72 6.08 3.69 3.00
CA ILE A 72 7.06 4.70 2.57
C ILE A 72 8.01 5.16 3.70
N ASN A 73 8.24 4.33 4.71
CA ASN A 73 9.28 4.59 5.71
C ASN A 73 10.68 4.42 5.10
N LEU A 74 11.66 5.18 5.60
CA LEU A 74 13.01 5.16 5.04
C LEU A 74 13.80 3.91 5.45
N TYR A 75 14.75 3.49 4.61
CA TYR A 75 15.75 2.49 4.96
C TYR A 75 16.82 3.13 5.86
N ARG A 76 16.48 3.42 7.11
CA ARG A 76 17.41 4.04 8.08
C ARG A 76 18.44 3.06 8.62
N THR A 77 18.08 1.79 8.76
CA THR A 77 18.95 0.73 9.27
C THR A 77 18.81 -0.51 8.41
N PRO A 78 19.93 -1.22 8.10
CA PRO A 78 19.87 -2.46 7.33
C PRO A 78 19.19 -3.61 8.09
N PHE A 79 18.99 -3.46 9.41
CA PHE A 79 18.37 -4.46 10.26
C PHE A 79 16.85 -4.31 10.40
N ASN A 80 16.25 -3.35 9.70
CA ASN A 80 14.80 -3.17 9.78
C ASN A 80 14.06 -4.34 9.11
N GLY A 81 13.27 -5.07 9.91
CA GLY A 81 12.52 -6.25 9.48
C GLY A 81 11.44 -5.96 8.43
N ARG A 82 11.03 -4.70 8.26
CA ARG A 82 9.98 -4.31 7.30
C ARG A 82 10.49 -3.58 6.07
N SER A 83 11.80 -3.51 5.86
CA SER A 83 12.39 -2.82 4.70
C SER A 83 11.82 -3.32 3.36
N ALA A 84 11.53 -4.62 3.26
CA ALA A 84 10.90 -5.18 2.06
C ALA A 84 9.56 -4.48 1.72
N GLU A 85 8.78 -4.07 2.71
CA GLU A 85 7.48 -3.43 2.49
C GLU A 85 7.58 -1.98 1.99
N TYR A 86 8.72 -1.30 2.12
CA TYR A 86 8.78 0.13 1.81
C TYR A 86 9.37 0.39 0.42
N MET A 87 8.77 1.33 -0.32
CA MET A 87 9.20 1.71 -1.67
C MET A 87 10.04 3.00 -1.74
N SER A 88 10.34 3.60 -0.59
CA SER A 88 11.11 4.84 -0.48
C SER A 88 12.61 4.63 -0.60
N GLY A 89 13.14 3.45 -0.27
CA GLY A 89 14.59 3.29 -0.12
C GLY A 89 15.14 4.13 1.03
N GLU A 90 16.43 4.44 1.00
CA GLU A 90 17.08 5.38 1.93
C GLU A 90 16.98 6.85 1.47
N ASP A 91 16.63 7.09 0.21
CA ASP A 91 16.53 8.41 -0.39
C ASP A 91 15.08 8.93 -0.37
N PRO A 92 14.80 10.09 0.27
CA PRO A 92 13.44 10.60 0.39
C PRO A 92 12.83 11.02 -0.96
N PHE A 93 13.65 11.36 -1.96
CA PHE A 93 13.15 11.75 -3.27
C PHE A 93 12.53 10.57 -4.02
N LEU A 94 13.15 9.38 -3.96
CA LEU A 94 12.60 8.17 -4.56
C LEU A 94 11.19 7.86 -4.03
N GLY A 95 11.00 7.89 -2.71
CA GLY A 95 9.68 7.73 -2.10
C GLY A 95 8.68 8.82 -2.50
N ALA A 96 9.11 10.09 -2.51
CA ALA A 96 8.27 11.22 -2.90
C ALA A 96 7.82 11.15 -4.37
N VAL A 97 8.57 10.48 -5.24
CA VAL A 97 8.24 10.30 -6.66
C VAL A 97 7.36 9.08 -6.90
N LEU A 98 7.67 7.93 -6.30
CA LEU A 98 6.94 6.68 -6.55
C LEU A 98 5.61 6.60 -5.79
N ALA A 99 5.56 7.06 -4.54
CA ALA A 99 4.37 6.91 -3.70
C ALA A 99 3.12 7.60 -4.24
N PRO A 100 3.18 8.82 -4.83
CA PRO A 100 2.03 9.43 -5.47
C PRO A 100 1.51 8.63 -6.66
N ALA A 101 2.39 7.97 -7.44
CA ALA A 101 1.98 7.15 -8.58
C ALA A 101 1.19 5.91 -8.13
N VAL A 102 1.63 5.24 -7.06
CA VAL A 102 0.90 4.12 -6.45
C VAL A 102 -0.43 4.60 -5.86
N THR A 103 -0.39 5.67 -5.07
CA THR A 103 -1.57 6.28 -4.43
C THR A 103 -2.64 6.64 -5.46
N ASN A 104 -2.26 7.33 -6.54
CA ASN A 104 -3.19 7.72 -7.60
C ASN A 104 -3.72 6.50 -8.37
N GLY A 105 -2.88 5.49 -8.61
CA GLY A 105 -3.29 4.23 -9.23
C GLY A 105 -4.33 3.47 -8.41
N ILE A 106 -4.20 3.47 -7.08
CA ILE A 106 -5.21 2.88 -6.18
C ILE A 106 -6.49 3.73 -6.22
N GLN A 107 -6.36 5.05 -6.08
CA GLN A 107 -7.51 5.95 -5.95
C GLN A 107 -8.38 6.06 -7.20
N VAL A 108 -7.81 5.95 -8.41
CA VAL A 108 -8.60 5.96 -9.64
C VAL A 108 -9.54 4.74 -9.76
N GLN A 109 -9.29 3.69 -8.98
CA GLN A 109 -10.17 2.51 -8.89
C GLN A 109 -11.37 2.73 -7.95
N GLY A 110 -11.45 3.89 -7.27
CA GLY A 110 -12.48 4.18 -6.26
C GLY A 110 -12.14 3.57 -4.88
N VAL A 111 -10.87 3.25 -4.64
CA VAL A 111 -10.36 2.69 -3.38
C VAL A 111 -9.51 3.73 -2.67
N GLN A 112 -9.66 3.89 -1.37
CA GLN A 112 -8.80 4.79 -0.57
C GLN A 112 -7.41 4.17 -0.43
N ALA A 113 -6.37 4.93 -0.74
CA ALA A 113 -5.00 4.55 -0.38
C ALA A 113 -4.69 4.97 1.06
N ALA A 114 -3.74 4.30 1.70
CA ALA A 114 -3.27 4.65 3.04
C ALA A 114 -1.73 4.66 3.06
N ALA A 115 -1.17 5.85 2.86
CA ALA A 115 0.27 6.05 3.03
C ALA A 115 0.65 5.74 4.49
N LYS A 116 1.62 4.83 4.67
CA LYS A 116 2.03 4.33 5.99
C LYS A 116 3.56 4.18 6.08
N HIS A 117 4.16 4.14 7.25
CA HIS A 117 3.63 4.34 8.59
C HIS A 117 4.10 5.71 9.05
N TYR A 118 3.16 6.62 9.28
CA TYR A 118 3.48 7.96 9.74
C TYR A 118 3.62 7.95 11.27
N LEU A 119 4.79 8.23 11.85
CA LEU A 119 6.12 8.41 11.24
C LEU A 119 7.21 7.74 12.08
N MET A 120 8.46 7.73 11.58
CA MET A 120 9.64 7.21 12.29
C MET A 120 9.55 5.72 12.65
N ASN A 121 8.99 4.91 11.75
CA ASN A 121 8.86 3.46 11.91
C ASN A 121 9.94 2.72 11.10
N GLU A 122 11.22 3.00 11.37
CA GLU A 122 12.34 2.43 10.62
C GLU A 122 13.06 1.29 11.35
N GLN A 123 12.51 0.76 12.44
CA GLN A 123 12.95 -0.48 13.08
C GLN A 123 11.77 -1.15 13.80
N GLU A 124 11.73 -2.48 13.75
CA GLU A 124 10.72 -3.26 14.47
C GLU A 124 11.15 -3.63 15.89
N ALA A 125 12.47 -3.69 16.13
CA ALA A 125 13.01 -3.84 17.47
C ALA A 125 12.91 -2.53 18.24
N ASN A 126 12.68 -2.59 19.55
CA ASN A 126 12.71 -1.42 20.44
C ASN A 126 14.08 -1.29 21.09
#